data_AF-A0A7R9LPJ0-F1
#
_entry.id   AF-A0A7R9LPJ0-F1
#
_cell.length_a   1.000
_cell.length_b   1.000
_cell.length_c   1.000
_cell.angle_alpha   90.00
_cell.angle_beta   90.00
_cell.angle_gamma   90.00
#
_symmetry.space_group_name_H-M   'P 1'
#
loop_
_entity.id
_entity.type
_entity.pdbx_description
1 polymer ?
#
loop_
_entity_poly.entity_id
_entity_poly.type
_entity_poly.pdbx_seq_one_letter_code
_entity_poly.pdbx_strand_id
1 'polypeptide(L)'
;MKLICNDMMATDDITECMFTVGSLVSCLTCYDVRIDGEVIAFDYTKRLLVLKANSSDGNANHNDIHCLNLESVKDVTVKKEVKREDVVNTQLPQINTSKVEDRYRRAVDERKRLAEAFNAGAGTEGIKLWLQLTKTMNKDVVVVWDGDCIIVDNSVRIAPPYKADNCTPLKTRTNSPQNSLNYTKKLVEKFWNDQKANAVAAKPTATAPAAPPTGTQPAPAVTAAQVVSSAVNKSAATAATNSIQPTDKPPFNNNKG
;
A
#
# COMPACT_ATOMS: atom_id res chain seq x y z
N MET A 1 21.93 15.44 -25.66
CA MET A 1 20.75 15.91 -26.41
C MET A 1 19.74 16.39 -25.38
N LYS A 2 19.28 17.65 -25.46
CA LYS A 2 18.37 18.27 -24.48
C LYS A 2 16.95 18.17 -25.06
N LEU A 3 16.12 17.30 -24.51
CA LEU A 3 14.74 17.10 -25.00
C LEU A 3 13.82 18.07 -24.27
N ILE A 4 13.56 19.23 -24.88
CA ILE A 4 12.59 20.20 -24.37
C ILE A 4 11.19 19.67 -24.75
N CYS A 5 10.43 19.23 -23.76
CA CYS A 5 9.20 18.44 -23.93
C CYS A 5 7.95 19.24 -24.38
N ASN A 6 8.11 20.51 -24.79
CA ASN A 6 6.98 21.44 -24.96
C ASN A 6 6.64 21.84 -26.41
N ASP A 7 7.44 21.51 -27.43
CA ASP A 7 7.19 21.98 -28.81
C ASP A 7 6.86 20.89 -29.84
N MET A 8 6.61 19.64 -29.43
CA MET A 8 6.44 18.53 -30.37
C MET A 8 4.96 18.23 -30.64
N MET A 9 4.32 19.03 -31.49
CA MET A 9 3.06 18.68 -32.16
C MET A 9 3.24 18.80 -33.67
N ALA A 10 2.87 17.73 -34.37
CA ALA A 10 2.69 17.62 -35.82
C ALA A 10 3.95 17.43 -36.69
N THR A 11 4.62 16.28 -36.55
CA THR A 11 5.14 15.53 -37.71
C THR A 11 4.98 14.03 -37.45
N ASP A 12 4.51 13.29 -38.44
CA ASP A 12 4.15 11.85 -38.38
C ASP A 12 5.35 10.88 -38.23
N ASP A 13 6.48 11.34 -37.67
CA ASP A 13 7.74 10.60 -37.46
C ASP A 13 8.11 10.42 -35.96
N ILE A 14 7.19 10.71 -35.02
CA ILE A 14 7.46 10.75 -33.56
C ILE A 14 7.54 9.34 -32.91
N THR A 15 7.37 8.26 -33.67
CA THR A 15 7.22 6.89 -33.13
C THR A 15 8.50 6.04 -33.10
N GLU A 16 9.66 6.59 -33.45
CA GLU A 16 10.96 5.96 -33.17
C GLU A 16 11.40 6.23 -31.71
N CYS A 17 10.77 5.52 -30.78
CA CYS A 17 11.26 5.15 -29.45
C CYS A 17 12.08 6.17 -28.65
N MET A 18 11.38 7.11 -28.01
CA MET A 18 11.97 8.14 -27.15
C MET A 18 12.94 7.61 -26.06
N PHE A 19 12.74 6.37 -25.57
CA PHE A 19 13.66 5.70 -24.64
C PHE A 19 13.70 4.18 -24.90
N THR A 20 14.89 3.61 -25.10
CA THR A 20 15.07 2.15 -25.16
C THR A 20 15.16 1.56 -23.76
N VAL A 21 14.41 0.48 -23.51
CA VAL A 21 14.53 -0.32 -22.26
C VAL A 21 15.99 -0.73 -22.04
N GLY A 22 16.48 -0.59 -20.81
CA GLY A 22 17.88 -0.81 -20.42
C GLY A 22 18.76 0.44 -20.51
N SER A 23 18.29 1.52 -21.14
CA SER A 23 19.00 2.80 -21.15
C SER A 23 19.02 3.41 -19.75
N LEU A 24 20.12 4.07 -19.38
CA LEU A 24 20.20 4.84 -18.15
C LEU A 24 19.85 6.30 -18.44
N VAL A 25 18.89 6.83 -17.70
CA VAL A 25 18.42 8.21 -17.85
C VAL A 25 18.40 8.94 -16.52
N SER A 26 18.38 10.26 -16.62
CA SER A 26 18.33 11.20 -15.52
C SER A 26 17.19 12.17 -15.75
N CYS A 27 16.18 12.15 -14.90
CA CYS A 27 15.00 13.00 -15.00
C CYS A 27 15.05 14.09 -13.92
N LEU A 28 14.89 15.35 -14.30
CA LEU A 28 14.68 16.46 -13.39
C LEU A 28 13.18 16.79 -13.38
N THR A 29 12.52 16.56 -12.26
CA THR A 29 11.09 16.87 -12.11
C THR A 29 10.84 18.37 -11.99
N CYS A 30 9.59 18.79 -12.15
CA CYS A 30 9.19 20.19 -11.91
C CYS A 30 9.39 20.66 -10.47
N TYR A 31 9.54 19.74 -9.52
CA TYR A 31 9.87 20.01 -8.12
C TYR A 31 11.38 20.05 -7.84
N ASP A 32 12.21 20.09 -8.89
CA ASP A 32 13.67 20.10 -8.81
C ASP A 32 14.27 18.86 -8.12
N VAL A 33 13.50 17.76 -8.09
CA VAL A 33 13.97 16.44 -7.68
C VAL A 33 14.56 15.72 -8.88
N ARG A 34 15.79 15.22 -8.72
CA ARG A 34 16.48 14.44 -9.74
C ARG A 34 16.34 12.94 -9.47
N ILE A 35 15.93 12.19 -10.48
CA ILE A 35 15.73 10.74 -10.42
C ILE A 35 16.56 10.09 -11.52
N ASP A 36 17.49 9.25 -11.11
CA ASP A 36 18.37 8.50 -11.99
C ASP A 36 17.96 7.03 -11.98
N GLY A 37 17.89 6.41 -13.16
CA GLY A 37 17.54 4.99 -13.23
C GLY A 37 17.61 4.39 -14.61
N GLU A 38 17.46 3.07 -14.63
CA GLU A 38 17.36 2.26 -15.84
C GLU A 38 15.90 2.26 -16.34
N VAL A 39 15.71 2.54 -17.62
CA VAL A 39 14.39 2.50 -18.26
C VAL A 39 13.91 1.06 -18.30
N ILE A 40 12.78 0.75 -17.67
CA ILE A 40 12.19 -0.59 -17.69
C ILE A 40 10.89 -0.66 -18.48
N ALA A 41 10.17 0.46 -18.61
CA ALA A 41 8.98 0.56 -19.45
C ALA A 41 8.69 2.01 -19.82
N PHE A 42 7.94 2.19 -20.90
CA PHE A 42 7.43 3.49 -21.33
C PHE A 42 6.02 3.33 -21.91
N ASP A 43 5.07 4.13 -21.44
CA ASP A 43 3.74 4.27 -22.02
C ASP A 43 3.71 5.54 -22.87
N TYR A 44 3.62 5.36 -24.19
CA TYR A 44 3.58 6.44 -25.17
C TYR A 44 2.31 7.28 -25.05
N THR A 45 1.16 6.66 -24.81
CA THR A 45 -0.14 7.33 -24.81
C THR A 45 -0.29 8.21 -23.58
N LYS A 46 0.20 7.73 -22.43
CA LYS A 46 0.12 8.42 -21.15
C LYS A 46 1.38 9.20 -20.80
N ARG A 47 2.39 9.19 -21.68
CA ARG A 47 3.71 9.81 -21.48
C ARG A 47 4.31 9.40 -20.12
N LEU A 48 4.19 8.13 -19.77
CA LEU A 48 4.65 7.59 -18.48
C LEU A 48 5.97 6.86 -18.67
N LEU A 49 7.02 7.30 -17.97
CA LEU A 49 8.34 6.66 -17.95
C LEU A 49 8.53 5.89 -16.65
N VAL A 50 8.88 4.61 -16.75
CA VAL A 50 9.14 3.76 -15.58
C VAL A 50 10.62 3.48 -15.46
N LEU A 51 11.20 3.87 -14.34
CA LEU A 51 12.63 3.72 -14.03
C LEU A 51 12.85 2.77 -12.86
N LYS A 52 13.88 1.93 -12.98
CA LYS A 52 14.47 1.17 -11.87
C LYS A 52 15.68 1.91 -11.35
N ALA A 53 15.62 2.37 -10.10
CA ALA A 53 16.70 3.03 -9.39
C ALA A 53 17.26 2.13 -8.28
N ASN A 54 18.47 2.44 -7.81
CA ASN A 54 19.05 1.80 -6.64
C ASN A 54 18.15 2.01 -5.41
N SER A 55 18.11 1.04 -4.52
CA SER A 55 17.28 1.11 -3.32
C SER A 55 17.61 2.32 -2.43
N SER A 56 16.59 3.06 -2.00
CA SER A 56 16.73 4.13 -1.00
C SER A 56 16.92 3.59 0.42
N ASP A 57 16.60 2.32 0.69
CA ASP A 57 16.74 1.68 2.01
C ASP A 57 18.14 1.09 2.28
N GLY A 58 19.05 1.19 1.31
CA GLY A 58 20.42 0.66 1.40
C GLY A 58 20.55 -0.86 1.21
N ASN A 59 19.44 -1.58 1.00
CA ASN A 59 19.46 -3.01 0.73
C ASN A 59 19.76 -3.27 -0.75
N ALA A 60 20.89 -3.92 -1.02
CA ALA A 60 21.34 -4.23 -2.39
C ALA A 60 20.41 -5.18 -3.17
N ASN A 61 19.53 -5.91 -2.48
CA ASN A 61 18.56 -6.80 -3.13
C ASN A 61 17.24 -6.09 -3.50
N HIS A 62 17.08 -4.84 -3.09
CA HIS A 62 15.91 -4.02 -3.41
C HIS A 62 16.25 -3.04 -4.53
N ASN A 63 15.20 -2.58 -5.22
CA ASN A 63 15.29 -1.51 -6.19
C ASN A 63 14.05 -0.63 -6.05
N ASP A 64 14.22 0.66 -6.23
CA ASP A 64 13.11 1.60 -6.23
C ASP A 64 12.54 1.71 -7.64
N ILE A 65 11.21 1.60 -7.75
CA ILE A 65 10.51 1.72 -9.03
C ILE A 65 9.81 3.08 -9.07
N HIS A 66 10.24 3.95 -9.99
CA HIS A 66 9.67 5.27 -10.19
C HIS A 66 8.82 5.29 -11.46
N CYS A 67 7.54 5.62 -11.31
CA CYS A 67 6.64 5.89 -12.44
C CYS A 67 6.50 7.41 -12.60
N LEU A 68 7.09 7.98 -13.63
CA LEU A 68 7.17 9.41 -13.87
C LEU A 68 6.22 9.81 -15.00
N ASN A 69 5.25 10.69 -14.72
CA ASN A 69 4.54 11.40 -15.77
C ASN A 69 5.50 12.44 -16.38
N LEU A 70 5.86 12.29 -17.66
CA LEU A 70 6.79 13.19 -18.33
C LEU A 70 6.29 14.63 -18.43
N GLU A 71 4.98 14.89 -18.30
CA GLU A 71 4.45 16.26 -18.19
C GLU A 71 4.93 16.97 -16.92
N SER A 72 5.30 16.20 -15.88
CA SER A 72 5.86 16.71 -14.63
C SER A 72 7.39 16.70 -14.61
N VAL A 73 8.03 16.49 -15.76
CA VAL A 73 9.49 16.44 -15.90
C VAL A 73 9.98 17.66 -16.69
N LYS A 74 10.84 18.46 -16.06
CA LYS A 74 11.47 19.64 -16.66
C LYS A 74 12.52 19.26 -17.70
N ASP A 75 13.33 18.25 -17.41
CA ASP A 75 14.45 17.84 -18.27
C ASP A 75 14.72 16.34 -18.17
N VAL A 76 15.08 15.72 -19.29
CA VAL A 76 15.53 14.33 -19.34
C VAL A 76 16.87 14.27 -20.06
N THR A 77 17.86 13.67 -19.39
CA THR A 77 19.19 13.41 -19.94
C THR A 77 19.43 11.92 -20.06
N VAL A 78 19.70 11.43 -21.27
CA VAL A 78 20.16 10.04 -21.48
C VAL A 78 21.64 9.95 -21.11
N LYS A 79 21.96 9.15 -20.09
CA LYS A 79 23.33 8.91 -19.59
C LYS A 79 24.00 7.75 -20.31
N LYS A 80 23.24 6.70 -20.61
CA LYS A 80 23.67 5.54 -21.40
C LYS A 80 22.50 5.12 -22.27
N GLU A 81 22.74 5.07 -23.56
CA GLU A 81 21.76 4.59 -24.52
C GLU A 81 22.02 3.11 -24.84
N VAL A 82 20.96 2.31 -24.83
CA VAL A 82 20.99 0.93 -25.32
C VAL A 82 20.33 0.94 -26.69
N LYS A 83 20.97 0.35 -27.69
CA LYS A 83 20.37 0.24 -29.02
C LYS A 83 19.36 -0.89 -29.03
N ARG A 84 18.28 -0.72 -29.79
CA ARG A 84 17.22 -1.73 -29.90
C ARG A 84 17.75 -3.08 -30.39
N GLU A 85 18.73 -3.08 -31.31
CA GLU A 85 19.40 -4.30 -31.78
C GLU A 85 20.12 -5.08 -30.67
N ASP A 86 20.58 -4.41 -29.62
CA ASP A 86 21.28 -5.03 -28.49
C ASP A 86 20.32 -5.65 -27.46
N VAL A 87 19.02 -5.33 -27.52
CA VAL A 87 17.98 -5.84 -26.60
C VAL A 87 17.55 -7.29 -26.96
N VAL A 88 17.99 -7.81 -28.10
CA VAL A 88 17.43 -8.98 -28.81
C VAL A 88 17.53 -10.33 -28.07
N ASN A 89 18.10 -10.43 -26.87
CA ASN A 89 18.32 -11.75 -26.24
C ASN A 89 17.81 -11.93 -24.80
N THR A 90 16.84 -11.13 -24.35
CA THR A 90 16.16 -11.40 -23.06
C THR A 90 14.70 -11.77 -23.30
N GLN A 91 14.42 -13.08 -23.38
CA GLN A 91 13.04 -13.55 -23.25
C GLN A 91 12.51 -13.08 -21.89
N LEU A 92 11.39 -12.36 -21.89
CA LEU A 92 10.73 -11.94 -20.66
C LEU A 92 10.37 -13.20 -19.85
N PRO A 93 10.59 -13.17 -18.52
CA PRO A 93 10.19 -14.28 -17.66
C PRO A 93 8.70 -14.58 -17.86
N GLN A 94 8.37 -15.86 -18.06
CA GLN A 94 6.97 -16.27 -18.14
C GLN A 94 6.27 -16.04 -16.81
N ILE A 95 5.24 -15.20 -16.82
CA ILE A 95 4.39 -14.97 -15.65
C ILE A 95 3.37 -16.10 -15.52
N ASN A 96 3.30 -16.72 -14.34
CA ASN A 96 2.25 -17.69 -14.07
C ASN A 96 0.96 -16.94 -13.72
N THR A 97 0.09 -16.76 -14.72
CA THR A 97 -1.18 -16.03 -14.59
C THR A 97 -2.11 -16.64 -13.54
N SER A 98 -2.11 -17.97 -13.38
CA SER A 98 -2.90 -18.65 -12.34
C SER A 98 -2.46 -18.22 -10.93
N LYS A 99 -1.15 -18.15 -10.68
CA LYS A 99 -0.63 -17.68 -9.38
C LYS A 99 -0.94 -16.21 -9.13
N VAL A 100 -0.94 -15.39 -10.18
CA VAL A 100 -1.31 -13.96 -10.09
C VAL A 100 -2.79 -13.83 -9.73
N GLU A 101 -3.66 -14.59 -10.39
CA GLU A 101 -5.10 -14.61 -10.14
C GLU A 101 -5.41 -15.13 -8.72
N ASP A 102 -4.75 -16.20 -8.28
CA ASP A 102 -4.88 -16.71 -6.92
C ASP A 102 -4.49 -15.65 -5.87
N ARG A 103 -3.40 -14.91 -6.11
CA ARG A 103 -2.97 -13.83 -5.23
C ARG A 103 -4.00 -12.69 -5.24
N TYR A 104 -4.54 -12.33 -6.40
CA TYR A 104 -5.59 -11.32 -6.52
C TYR A 104 -6.83 -11.70 -5.73
N ARG A 105 -7.38 -12.90 -5.95
CA ARG A 105 -8.55 -13.40 -5.21
C ARG A 105 -8.32 -13.41 -3.70
N ARG A 106 -7.17 -13.93 -3.24
CA ARG A 106 -6.83 -13.92 -1.81
C ARG A 106 -6.79 -12.52 -1.22
N ALA A 107 -6.18 -11.55 -1.92
CA ALA A 107 -6.11 -10.17 -1.46
C ALA A 107 -7.51 -9.52 -1.37
N VAL A 108 -8.40 -9.82 -2.32
CA VAL A 108 -9.79 -9.35 -2.31
C VAL A 108 -10.56 -9.97 -1.14
N ASP A 109 -10.49 -11.29 -0.97
CA ASP A 109 -11.22 -12.01 0.09
C ASP A 109 -10.73 -11.60 1.49
N GLU A 110 -9.41 -11.43 1.65
CA GLU A 110 -8.82 -10.93 2.89
C GLU A 110 -9.31 -9.51 3.22
N ARG A 111 -9.36 -8.63 2.21
CA ARG A 111 -9.88 -7.27 2.39
C ARG A 111 -11.36 -7.26 2.78
N LYS A 112 -12.18 -8.13 2.17
CA LYS A 112 -13.61 -8.27 2.51
C LYS A 112 -13.79 -8.74 3.94
N ARG A 113 -13.08 -9.79 4.36
CA ARG A 113 -13.15 -10.30 5.74
C ARG A 113 -12.74 -9.27 6.78
N LEU A 114 -11.70 -8.47 6.49
CA LEU A 114 -11.30 -7.37 7.35
C LEU A 114 -12.37 -6.28 7.46
N ALA A 115 -13.06 -5.96 6.36
CA ALA A 115 -14.16 -5.00 6.38
C ALA A 115 -15.37 -5.51 7.18
N GLU A 116 -15.72 -6.79 7.03
CA GLU A 116 -16.78 -7.45 7.81
C GLU A 116 -16.46 -7.44 9.30
N ALA A 117 -15.24 -7.80 9.68
CA ALA A 117 -14.79 -7.77 11.07
C ALA A 117 -14.83 -6.36 11.66
N PHE A 118 -14.36 -5.36 10.90
CA PHE A 118 -14.43 -3.96 11.31
C PHE A 118 -15.87 -3.51 11.54
N ASN A 119 -16.79 -3.87 10.63
CA ASN A 119 -18.22 -3.58 10.77
C ASN A 119 -18.86 -4.30 11.95
N ALA A 120 -18.37 -5.50 12.30
CA ALA A 120 -18.81 -6.25 13.48
C ALA A 120 -18.26 -5.70 14.80
N GLY A 121 -17.41 -4.67 14.78
CA GLY A 121 -16.87 -4.01 15.97
C GLY A 121 -15.45 -4.45 16.34
N ALA A 122 -14.72 -5.13 15.45
CA ALA A 122 -13.33 -5.48 15.68
C ALA A 122 -12.47 -4.21 15.81
N GLY A 123 -11.85 -4.05 16.99
CA GLY A 123 -10.96 -2.92 17.26
C GLY A 123 -9.62 -3.01 16.50
N THR A 124 -8.90 -1.90 16.43
CA THR A 124 -7.56 -1.82 15.81
C THR A 124 -6.58 -2.84 16.38
N GLU A 125 -6.69 -3.12 17.67
CA GLU A 125 -5.86 -4.10 18.36
C GLU A 125 -6.14 -5.54 17.91
N GLY A 126 -7.41 -5.87 17.66
CA GLY A 126 -7.80 -7.16 17.09
C GLY A 126 -7.25 -7.33 15.68
N ILE A 127 -7.34 -6.28 14.85
CA ILE A 127 -6.80 -6.29 13.48
C ILE A 127 -5.28 -6.52 13.49
N LYS A 128 -4.54 -5.79 14.34
CA LYS A 128 -3.08 -5.95 14.46
C LYS A 128 -2.71 -7.36 14.91
N LEU A 129 -3.42 -7.91 15.91
CA LEU A 129 -3.18 -9.27 16.39
C LEU A 129 -3.47 -10.28 15.27
N TRP A 130 -4.63 -10.19 14.61
CA TRP A 130 -4.99 -11.08 13.51
C TRP A 130 -3.92 -11.10 12.41
N LEU A 131 -3.44 -9.92 12.00
CA LEU A 131 -2.39 -9.77 10.98
C LEU A 131 -1.06 -10.39 11.42
N GLN A 132 -0.76 -10.38 12.72
CA GLN A 132 0.42 -11.05 13.26
C GLN A 132 0.25 -12.57 13.29
N LEU A 133 -0.94 -13.06 13.70
CA LEU A 133 -1.22 -14.49 13.77
C LEU A 133 -1.19 -15.14 12.38
N THR A 134 -1.81 -14.52 11.37
CA THR A 134 -1.81 -15.03 9.98
C THR A 134 -0.40 -15.09 9.38
N LYS A 135 0.52 -14.21 9.81
CA LYS A 135 1.93 -14.25 9.40
C LYS A 135 2.76 -15.28 10.16
N THR A 136 2.45 -15.49 11.44
CA THR A 136 3.28 -16.29 12.35
C THR A 136 2.91 -17.77 12.33
N MET A 137 1.63 -18.07 12.15
CA MET A 137 1.14 -19.45 12.11
C MET A 137 1.45 -20.09 10.75
N ASN A 138 1.72 -21.39 10.74
CA ASN A 138 1.98 -22.16 9.52
C ASN A 138 0.84 -21.99 8.51
N LYS A 139 1.15 -22.08 7.21
CA LYS A 139 0.17 -21.89 6.12
C LYS A 139 -1.06 -22.80 6.19
N ASP A 140 -0.95 -23.93 6.88
CA ASP A 140 -2.03 -24.91 7.04
C ASP A 140 -3.02 -24.53 8.15
N VAL A 141 -2.67 -23.56 9.00
CA VAL A 141 -3.52 -23.06 10.08
C VAL A 141 -4.36 -21.89 9.56
N VAL A 142 -5.67 -22.07 9.52
CA VAL A 142 -6.60 -21.05 9.06
C VAL A 142 -6.97 -20.12 10.22
N VAL A 143 -6.73 -18.83 10.07
CA VAL A 143 -7.14 -17.80 11.03
C VAL A 143 -8.19 -16.90 10.39
N VAL A 144 -9.42 -16.94 10.90
CA VAL A 144 -10.58 -16.22 10.34
C VAL A 144 -11.23 -15.31 11.36
N TRP A 145 -12.08 -14.41 10.87
CA TRP A 145 -12.96 -13.61 11.69
C TRP A 145 -14.32 -14.30 11.87
N ASP A 146 -14.89 -14.17 13.05
CA ASP A 146 -16.27 -14.52 13.38
C ASP A 146 -16.85 -13.39 14.23
N GLY A 147 -17.61 -12.50 13.58
CA GLY A 147 -17.99 -11.21 14.16
C GLY A 147 -16.76 -10.38 14.56
N ASP A 148 -16.72 -9.94 15.81
CA ASP A 148 -15.60 -9.21 16.41
C ASP A 148 -14.50 -10.15 16.97
N CYS A 149 -14.63 -11.46 16.80
CA CYS A 149 -13.71 -12.45 17.36
C CYS A 149 -12.81 -13.06 16.30
N ILE A 150 -11.62 -13.50 16.73
CA ILE A 150 -10.68 -14.23 15.89
C ILE A 150 -10.83 -15.72 16.17
N ILE A 151 -11.00 -16.52 15.13
CA ILE A 151 -11.05 -17.98 15.22
C ILE A 151 -9.77 -18.55 14.62
N VAL A 152 -9.03 -19.31 15.43
CA VAL A 152 -7.80 -19.99 15.03
C VAL A 152 -8.10 -21.48 14.87
N ASP A 153 -7.83 -22.02 13.68
CA ASP A 153 -7.94 -23.45 13.35
C ASP A 153 -9.29 -24.07 13.69
N ASN A 154 -10.36 -23.26 13.62
CA ASN A 154 -11.72 -23.64 14.04
C ASN A 154 -11.80 -24.29 15.44
N SER A 155 -10.81 -24.02 16.31
CA SER A 155 -10.62 -24.71 17.59
C SER A 155 -10.41 -23.75 18.75
N VAL A 156 -9.96 -22.52 18.50
CA VAL A 156 -9.78 -21.48 19.51
C VAL A 156 -10.45 -20.19 19.07
N ARG A 157 -11.26 -19.61 19.95
CA ARG A 157 -11.83 -18.26 19.81
C ARG A 157 -11.06 -17.28 20.67
N ILE A 158 -10.71 -16.14 20.12
CA ILE A 158 -10.08 -15.01 20.81
C ILE A 158 -11.08 -13.85 20.75
N ALA A 159 -11.70 -13.54 21.89
CA ALA A 159 -12.64 -12.43 21.99
C ALA A 159 -11.95 -11.12 22.37
N PRO A 160 -12.56 -9.95 22.10
CA PRO A 160 -12.13 -8.70 22.72
C PRO A 160 -12.00 -8.84 24.25
N PRO A 161 -11.02 -8.18 24.90
CA PRO A 161 -10.00 -7.25 24.37
C PRO A 161 -8.75 -7.93 23.77
N TYR A 162 -8.88 -9.16 23.26
CA TYR A 162 -7.86 -9.92 22.54
C TYR A 162 -6.61 -10.23 23.36
N LYS A 163 -6.78 -10.54 24.65
CA LYS A 163 -5.71 -11.02 25.52
C LYS A 163 -5.69 -12.55 25.58
N ALA A 164 -4.61 -13.12 26.10
CA ALA A 164 -4.49 -14.57 26.25
C ALA A 164 -5.58 -15.16 27.14
N ASP A 165 -6.05 -14.41 28.13
CA ASP A 165 -7.18 -14.82 28.99
C ASP A 165 -8.51 -14.88 28.24
N ASN A 166 -8.64 -14.16 27.12
CA ASN A 166 -9.83 -14.18 26.26
C ASN A 166 -9.78 -15.28 25.20
N CYS A 167 -8.78 -16.15 25.24
CA CYS A 167 -8.72 -17.33 24.38
C CYS A 167 -9.52 -18.48 25.01
N THR A 168 -10.54 -18.95 24.30
CA THR A 168 -11.43 -20.04 24.73
C THR A 168 -11.48 -21.14 23.66
N PRO A 169 -11.53 -22.43 24.04
CA PRO A 169 -11.72 -23.50 23.06
C PRO A 169 -13.10 -23.43 22.42
N LEU A 170 -13.19 -23.75 21.13
CA LEU A 170 -14.46 -23.92 20.42
C LEU A 170 -15.02 -25.31 20.72
N LYS A 171 -16.29 -25.37 21.14
CA LYS A 171 -16.99 -26.61 21.52
C LYS A 171 -17.27 -27.55 20.35
N THR A 172 -16.97 -27.14 19.12
CA THR A 172 -17.34 -27.83 17.88
C THR A 172 -16.47 -29.06 17.58
N ARG A 173 -15.31 -29.24 18.25
CA ARG A 173 -14.56 -30.49 18.22
C ARG A 173 -14.64 -31.20 19.56
N THR A 174 -15.01 -32.48 19.52
CA THR A 174 -15.05 -33.41 20.67
C THR A 174 -13.72 -33.54 21.41
N ASN A 175 -12.62 -33.12 20.79
CA ASN A 175 -11.31 -32.93 21.40
C ASN A 175 -10.69 -31.62 20.89
N SER A 176 -11.06 -30.47 21.46
CA SER A 176 -10.27 -29.25 21.22
C SER A 176 -8.86 -29.50 21.76
N PRO A 177 -7.79 -29.49 20.93
CA PRO A 177 -6.47 -29.80 21.42
C PRO A 177 -6.07 -28.71 22.40
N GLN A 178 -5.95 -29.03 23.69
CA GLN A 178 -5.44 -28.11 24.70
C GLN A 178 -4.11 -27.47 24.26
N ASN A 179 -3.35 -28.20 23.45
CA ASN A 179 -2.14 -27.74 22.77
C ASN A 179 -2.38 -26.52 21.86
N SER A 180 -3.42 -26.52 21.03
CA SER A 180 -3.77 -25.40 20.14
C SER A 180 -4.17 -24.16 20.94
N LEU A 181 -4.93 -24.35 22.03
CA LEU A 181 -5.28 -23.27 22.96
C LEU A 181 -4.04 -22.67 23.61
N ASN A 182 -3.17 -23.51 24.18
CA ASN A 182 -1.94 -23.08 24.84
C ASN A 182 -0.98 -22.38 23.86
N TYR A 183 -0.83 -22.90 22.64
CA TYR A 183 -0.01 -22.30 21.60
C TYR A 183 -0.56 -20.93 21.19
N THR A 184 -1.88 -20.82 20.97
CA THR A 184 -2.54 -19.56 20.64
C THR A 184 -2.34 -18.53 21.75
N LYS A 185 -2.52 -18.91 23.02
CA LYS A 185 -2.27 -18.02 24.17
C LYS A 185 -0.84 -17.49 24.19
N LYS A 186 0.16 -18.35 23.99
CA LYS A 186 1.57 -17.94 23.92
C LYS A 186 1.84 -16.94 22.80
N LEU A 187 1.22 -17.11 21.63
CA LEU A 187 1.37 -16.17 20.52
C LEU A 187 0.73 -14.82 20.83
N VAL A 188 -0.45 -14.82 21.47
CA VAL A 188 -1.13 -13.59 21.90
C VAL A 188 -0.31 -12.86 22.96
N GLU A 189 0.21 -13.57 23.97
CA GLU A 189 1.12 -13.02 24.98
C GLU A 189 2.36 -12.40 24.35
N LYS A 190 3.01 -13.13 23.46
CA LYS A 190 4.19 -12.66 22.73
C LYS A 190 3.88 -11.37 21.98
N PHE A 191 2.80 -11.33 21.22
CA PHE A 191 2.38 -10.13 20.47
C PHE A 191 2.27 -8.89 21.38
N TRP A 192 1.64 -9.03 22.55
CA TRP A 192 1.50 -7.90 23.49
C TRP A 192 2.80 -7.51 24.18
N ASN A 193 3.70 -8.46 24.44
CA ASN A 193 5.03 -8.19 24.97
C ASN A 193 5.90 -7.47 23.94
N ASP A 194 5.87 -7.90 22.68
CA ASP A 194 6.59 -7.27 21.57
C ASP A 194 6.09 -5.84 21.31
N GLN A 195 4.77 -5.61 21.39
CA GLN A 195 4.17 -4.26 21.32
C GLN A 195 4.67 -3.34 22.43
N LYS A 196 4.77 -3.84 23.67
CA LYS A 196 5.31 -3.07 24.81
C LYS A 196 6.79 -2.75 24.60
N ALA A 197 7.59 -3.72 24.16
CA ALA A 197 9.01 -3.51 23.91
C ALA A 197 9.26 -2.48 22.80
N ASN A 198 8.50 -2.55 21.70
CA ASN A 198 8.60 -1.60 20.59
C ASN A 198 8.15 -0.19 20.98
N ALA A 199 7.13 -0.06 21.84
CA ALA A 199 6.70 1.24 22.36
C ALA A 199 7.76 1.90 23.27
N VAL A 200 8.53 1.12 24.01
CA VAL A 200 9.63 1.62 24.86
C VAL A 200 10.83 2.06 24.00
N ALA A 201 11.11 1.35 22.91
CA ALA A 201 12.20 1.69 21.97
C ALA A 201 11.90 2.93 21.10
N ALA A 202 10.63 3.26 20.88
CA ALA A 202 10.20 4.37 20.01
C ALA A 202 10.11 5.74 20.72
N LYS A 203 10.51 5.86 21.99
CA LYS A 203 10.50 7.16 22.69
C LYS A 203 11.70 8.01 22.20
N PRO A 204 11.47 9.19 21.58
CA PRO A 204 12.57 10.08 21.23
C PRO A 204 13.18 10.63 22.51
N THR A 205 14.49 10.49 22.65
CA THR A 205 15.29 11.27 23.59
C THR A 205 15.10 12.74 23.22
N ALA A 206 14.26 13.45 23.98
CA ALA A 206 14.16 14.90 23.89
C ALA A 206 15.44 15.50 24.47
N THR A 207 16.49 15.62 23.65
CA THR A 207 17.63 16.47 23.95
C THR A 207 17.17 17.90 23.75
N ALA A 208 16.92 18.62 24.85
CA ALA A 208 16.63 20.05 24.81
C ALA A 208 17.80 20.80 24.16
N PRO A 209 17.58 21.67 23.15
CA PRO A 209 18.62 22.57 22.68
C PRO A 209 18.84 23.65 23.74
N ALA A 210 20.10 23.83 24.15
CA ALA A 210 20.51 24.91 25.02
C ALA A 210 20.21 26.26 24.36
N ALA A 211 19.49 27.14 25.05
CA ALA A 211 19.25 28.51 24.63
C ALA A 211 20.54 29.34 24.77
N PRO A 212 20.89 30.23 23.80
CA PRO A 212 21.91 31.25 24.00
C PRO A 212 21.36 32.43 24.81
N PRO A 213 22.21 33.19 25.54
CA PRO A 213 21.75 34.25 26.42
C PRO A 213 21.46 35.52 25.61
N THR A 214 20.40 36.25 25.95
CA THR A 214 20.23 37.62 25.48
C THR A 214 19.52 38.45 26.54
N GLY A 215 20.00 39.67 26.69
CA GLY A 215 19.86 40.52 27.86
C GLY A 215 18.48 41.13 28.08
N THR A 216 18.36 41.59 29.32
CA THR A 216 17.29 42.34 29.99
C THR A 216 16.88 43.62 29.25
N GLN A 217 15.56 43.85 29.08
CA GLN A 217 14.76 44.97 29.65
C GLN A 217 13.43 45.24 28.88
N PRO A 218 12.43 45.94 29.48
CA PRO A 218 11.09 45.37 29.69
C PRO A 218 9.95 45.97 28.83
N ALA A 219 8.78 45.34 28.98
CA ALA A 219 7.48 45.66 28.37
C ALA A 219 6.94 47.07 28.69
N PRO A 220 5.88 47.49 27.97
CA PRO A 220 4.60 47.57 28.67
C PRO A 220 3.42 46.92 27.92
N ALA A 221 2.42 46.57 28.73
CA ALA A 221 1.19 45.87 28.39
C ALA A 221 0.20 46.73 27.59
N VAL A 222 -0.60 46.08 26.74
CA VAL A 222 -1.94 46.54 26.36
C VAL A 222 -2.88 45.36 26.14
N THR A 223 -4.10 45.56 26.61
CA THR A 223 -5.19 44.60 26.84
C THR A 223 -6.21 44.63 25.69
N ALA A 224 -7.00 43.55 25.60
CA ALA A 224 -8.40 43.47 25.11
C ALA A 224 -8.69 43.31 23.61
N ALA A 225 -9.14 42.09 23.29
CA ALA A 225 -10.41 41.70 22.65
C ALA A 225 -11.03 42.54 21.51
N GLN A 226 -11.30 41.88 20.37
CA GLN A 226 -12.63 41.71 19.74
C GLN A 226 -12.51 41.28 18.26
N VAL A 227 -13.13 40.16 17.86
CA VAL A 227 -13.79 39.90 16.55
C VAL A 227 -14.73 38.69 16.82
N VAL A 228 -16.07 38.79 16.98
CA VAL A 228 -17.19 39.19 16.09
C VAL A 228 -17.48 38.20 14.94
N SER A 229 -18.71 37.66 14.96
CA SER A 229 -19.56 37.11 13.87
C SER A 229 -19.04 35.91 13.04
N SER A 230 -19.66 34.71 13.02
CA SER A 230 -21.04 34.28 12.66
C SER A 230 -21.30 34.08 11.16
N ALA A 231 -22.06 33.00 10.87
CA ALA A 231 -22.78 32.63 9.64
C ALA A 231 -21.99 31.78 8.59
N VAL A 232 -22.25 30.47 8.47
CA VAL A 232 -23.35 29.76 7.75
C VAL A 232 -23.01 29.52 6.28
N ASN A 233 -22.94 28.24 5.87
CA ASN A 233 -23.80 27.70 4.81
C ASN A 233 -23.68 26.17 4.68
N LYS A 234 -24.78 25.50 5.02
CA LYS A 234 -25.14 24.19 4.46
C LYS A 234 -25.62 24.42 3.04
N SER A 235 -25.14 23.63 2.09
CA SER A 235 -25.83 23.43 0.82
C SER A 235 -25.78 21.95 0.47
N ALA A 236 -26.98 21.42 0.23
CA ALA A 236 -27.24 20.06 -0.21
C ALA A 236 -26.80 19.87 -1.66
N ALA A 237 -26.39 18.65 -2.01
CA ALA A 237 -26.29 18.21 -3.39
C ALA A 237 -27.05 16.89 -3.56
N THR A 238 -27.92 16.92 -4.56
CA THR A 238 -28.96 15.96 -4.92
C THR A 238 -28.39 14.82 -5.76
N ALA A 239 -29.16 13.72 -5.80
CA ALA A 239 -28.88 12.41 -6.35
C ALA A 239 -28.45 12.31 -7.83
N ALA A 240 -27.73 11.24 -8.15
CA ALA A 240 -27.79 10.56 -9.45
C ALA A 240 -27.58 9.06 -9.27
N THR A 241 -28.69 8.33 -9.25
CA THR A 241 -28.81 6.87 -9.32
C THR A 241 -28.66 6.46 -10.79
N ASN A 242 -27.66 5.63 -11.12
CA ASN A 242 -27.62 4.95 -12.41
C ASN A 242 -27.86 3.45 -12.22
N SER A 243 -29.03 3.03 -12.68
CA SER A 243 -29.46 1.64 -12.80
C SER A 243 -28.92 1.09 -14.11
N ILE A 244 -28.16 0.00 -14.06
CA ILE A 244 -27.72 -0.76 -15.23
C ILE A 244 -28.61 -1.98 -15.33
N GLN A 245 -29.44 -2.03 -16.38
CA GLN A 245 -30.19 -3.23 -16.77
C GLN A 245 -29.29 -4.23 -17.51
N PRO A 246 -29.53 -5.55 -17.35
CA PRO A 246 -28.75 -6.60 -17.98
C PRO A 246 -29.13 -6.80 -19.46
N THR A 247 -28.12 -6.88 -20.32
CA THR A 247 -28.26 -7.16 -21.76
C THR A 247 -28.44 -8.66 -22.05
N ASP A 248 -29.26 -8.92 -23.04
CA ASP A 248 -29.78 -10.21 -23.53
C ASP A 248 -28.75 -11.31 -23.80
N LYS A 249 -29.17 -12.54 -23.50
CA LYS A 249 -28.52 -13.81 -23.83
C LYS A 249 -29.20 -14.41 -25.07
N PRO A 250 -28.47 -14.84 -26.12
CA PRO A 250 -29.08 -15.50 -27.28
C PRO A 250 -29.46 -16.97 -26.97
N PRO A 251 -30.46 -17.53 -27.69
CA PRO A 251 -31.04 -18.83 -27.37
C PRO A 251 -30.15 -20.01 -27.79
N PHE A 252 -30.08 -21.01 -26.93
CA PHE A 252 -29.51 -22.33 -27.21
C PHE A 252 -30.41 -23.09 -28.19
N ASN A 253 -29.83 -23.45 -29.34
CA ASN A 253 -30.42 -24.38 -30.29
C ASN A 253 -30.17 -25.82 -29.82
N ASN A 254 -31.26 -26.54 -29.53
CA ASN A 254 -31.25 -27.98 -29.28
C ASN A 254 -31.38 -28.68 -30.63
N ASN A 255 -30.36 -29.41 -31.07
CA ASN A 255 -30.58 -30.43 -32.08
C ASN A 255 -29.93 -31.76 -31.70
N LYS A 256 -30.78 -32.79 -31.77
CA LYS A 256 -30.47 -34.20 -31.59
C LYS A 256 -29.62 -34.69 -32.76
N GLY A 257 -28.69 -35.57 -32.46
CA GLY A 257 -27.88 -36.37 -33.38
C GLY A 257 -26.98 -37.26 -32.55
#